data_AF-F4BG54-F1
#
_entry.id   AF-F4BG54-F1
#
_cell.length_a   1.000
_cell.length_b   1.000
_cell.length_c   1.000
_cell.angle_alpha   90.00
_cell.angle_beta   90.00
_cell.angle_gamma   90.00
#
_symmetry.space_group_name_H-M   'P 1'
#
loop_
_entity.id
_entity.type
_entity.pdbx_description
1 polymer ?
#
loop_
_entity_poly.entity_id
_entity_poly.type
_entity_poly.pdbx_seq_one_letter_code
_entity_poly.pdbx_strand_id
1 'polypeptide(L)'
;MIAGISACSNSDRNLLLVADSDSDSGLAAVYVNGTDTIKGFVPNATIFNYTITGDLAGCTVATLNSDATLTSFSVNNSGTTYRGGIVVNCLNLGASTYTGTVSMTTTSGGYNYSGSLPVTITV
;
A
#
# COMPACT_ATOMS: atom_id res chain seq x y z
N MET A 1 -23.15 22.55 22.65
CA MET A 1 -22.21 22.20 21.58
C MET A 1 -21.86 20.74 21.78
N ILE A 2 -22.41 19.86 20.93
CA ILE A 2 -22.34 18.41 21.08
C ILE A 2 -20.89 17.96 20.81
N ALA A 3 -20.29 17.31 21.81
CA ALA A 3 -19.03 16.62 21.65
C ALA A 3 -19.25 15.48 20.64
N GLY A 4 -18.57 15.57 19.49
CA GLY A 4 -18.59 14.53 18.48
C GLY A 4 -18.01 13.25 19.08
N ILE A 5 -18.89 12.27 19.27
CA ILE A 5 -18.52 10.89 19.52
C ILE A 5 -17.47 10.48 18.47
N SER A 6 -16.26 10.16 18.92
CA SER A 6 -15.28 9.49 18.09
C SER A 6 -15.86 8.11 17.77
N ALA A 7 -16.44 7.99 16.58
CA ALA A 7 -16.92 6.72 16.07
C ALA A 7 -15.70 5.87 15.73
N CYS A 8 -15.14 5.15 16.70
CA CYS A 8 -14.56 3.85 16.41
C CYS A 8 -15.72 3.00 15.92
N SER A 9 -15.95 2.99 14.61
CA SER A 9 -17.02 2.19 14.05
C SER A 9 -16.66 0.72 14.30
N ASN A 10 -17.60 -0.10 14.75
CA ASN A 10 -17.42 -1.56 14.92
C ASN A 10 -17.08 -2.28 13.59
N SER A 11 -16.91 -1.52 12.51
CA SER A 11 -16.64 -1.94 11.15
C SER A 11 -15.18 -1.72 10.73
N ASP A 12 -14.35 -1.03 11.51
CA ASP A 12 -12.95 -0.79 11.18
C ASP A 12 -12.07 -1.99 11.58
N ARG A 13 -11.24 -2.44 10.64
CA ARG A 13 -10.36 -3.60 10.77
C ARG A 13 -8.94 -3.26 10.33
N ASN A 14 -7.97 -3.99 10.88
CA ASN A 14 -6.57 -3.82 10.51
C ASN A 14 -6.26 -4.55 9.20
N LEU A 15 -5.48 -3.92 8.31
CA LEU A 15 -4.77 -4.58 7.21
C LEU A 15 -3.36 -4.89 7.67
N LEU A 16 -2.97 -6.16 7.57
CA LEU A 16 -1.58 -6.53 7.75
C LEU A 16 -0.82 -6.26 6.45
N LEU A 17 0.12 -5.33 6.48
CA LEU A 17 1.02 -5.06 5.37
C LEU A 17 2.37 -5.72 5.61
N VAL A 18 2.96 -6.24 4.54
CA VAL A 18 4.32 -6.80 4.52
C VAL A 18 5.09 -6.15 3.37
N ALA A 19 6.38 -5.92 3.59
CA ALA A 19 7.31 -5.50 2.57
C ALA A 19 8.29 -6.65 2.29
N ASP A 20 8.48 -6.95 1.02
CA ASP A 20 9.59 -7.75 0.52
C ASP A 20 10.55 -6.75 -0.16
N SER A 21 11.61 -6.38 0.57
CA SER A 21 12.65 -5.48 0.09
C SER A 21 13.92 -6.29 -0.12
N ASP A 22 14.46 -6.27 -1.33
CA ASP A 22 15.82 -6.69 -1.57
C ASP A 22 16.72 -5.47 -1.33
N SER A 23 17.47 -5.50 -0.23
CA SER A 23 18.12 -4.34 0.38
C SER A 23 19.18 -3.65 -0.48
N ASP A 24 19.56 -4.23 -1.63
CA ASP A 24 20.53 -3.67 -2.57
C ASP A 24 19.93 -3.45 -3.98
N SER A 25 18.63 -3.73 -4.15
CA SER A 25 17.98 -3.64 -5.46
C SER A 25 17.41 -2.25 -5.76
N GLY A 26 17.24 -1.39 -4.76
CA GLY A 26 16.51 -0.13 -4.88
C GLY A 26 14.99 -0.30 -5.05
N LEU A 27 14.46 -1.50 -4.82
CA LEU A 27 13.03 -1.82 -4.89
C LEU A 27 12.50 -2.42 -3.59
N ALA A 28 11.21 -2.22 -3.35
CA ALA A 28 10.43 -2.96 -2.37
C ALA A 28 9.02 -3.26 -2.90
N ALA A 29 8.61 -4.52 -2.83
CA ALA A 29 7.23 -4.91 -3.03
C ALA A 29 6.48 -4.79 -1.69
N VAL A 30 5.40 -4.03 -1.65
CA VAL A 30 4.55 -3.90 -0.46
C VAL A 30 3.18 -4.46 -0.77
N TYR A 31 2.72 -5.39 0.06
CA TYR A 31 1.45 -6.06 -0.17
C TYR A 31 0.69 -6.36 1.12
N VAL A 32 -0.63 -6.52 0.97
CA VAL A 32 -1.51 -6.99 2.03
C VAL A 32 -1.30 -8.49 2.23
N ASN A 33 -0.92 -8.89 3.44
CA ASN A 33 -0.78 -10.28 3.82
C ASN A 33 -2.15 -10.86 4.23
N GLY A 34 -2.50 -12.03 3.69
CA GLY A 34 -3.75 -12.72 4.01
C GLY A 34 -5.00 -12.02 3.46
N THR A 35 -4.98 -11.57 2.20
CA THR A 35 -6.15 -10.92 1.55
C THR A 35 -7.42 -11.78 1.54
N ASP A 36 -7.29 -13.11 1.57
CA ASP A 36 -8.36 -14.07 1.70
C ASP A 36 -9.10 -14.00 3.06
N THR A 37 -8.48 -13.40 4.08
CA THR A 37 -9.11 -13.16 5.39
C THR A 37 -10.00 -11.91 5.42
N ILE A 38 -9.91 -11.06 4.39
CA ILE A 38 -10.76 -9.88 4.21
C ILE A 38 -12.15 -10.36 3.78
N LYS A 39 -13.15 -10.13 4.62
CA LYS A 39 -14.53 -10.51 4.31
C LYS A 39 -15.00 -9.84 3.02
N GLY A 40 -15.44 -10.64 2.05
CA GLY A 40 -15.92 -10.14 0.75
C GLY A 40 -14.82 -9.84 -0.26
N PHE A 41 -13.57 -10.22 0.00
CA PHE A 41 -12.47 -10.05 -0.93
C PHE A 41 -12.69 -10.82 -2.24
N VAL A 42 -12.43 -10.14 -3.35
CA VAL A 42 -12.43 -10.68 -4.71
C VAL A 42 -11.13 -10.20 -5.38
N PRO A 43 -10.17 -11.10 -5.69
CA PRO A 43 -8.82 -10.74 -6.13
C PRO A 43 -8.76 -9.69 -7.25
N ASN A 44 -9.68 -9.73 -8.20
CA ASN A 44 -9.66 -8.90 -9.40
C ASN A 44 -10.68 -7.75 -9.38
N ALA A 45 -11.37 -7.55 -8.24
CA ALA A 45 -12.39 -6.51 -8.09
C ALA A 45 -12.25 -5.70 -6.80
N THR A 46 -11.60 -6.23 -5.76
CA THR A 46 -11.32 -5.48 -4.55
C THR A 46 -10.17 -4.51 -4.79
N ILE A 47 -10.50 -3.23 -4.69
CA ILE A 47 -9.56 -2.12 -4.85
C ILE A 47 -9.00 -1.74 -3.49
N PHE A 48 -7.69 -1.51 -3.45
CA PHE A 48 -6.98 -0.94 -2.31
C PHE A 48 -6.49 0.45 -2.70
N ASN A 49 -6.79 1.45 -1.88
CA ASN A 49 -6.14 2.74 -1.99
C ASN A 49 -4.81 2.67 -1.27
N TYR A 50 -3.76 3.25 -1.84
CA TYR A 50 -2.46 3.36 -1.19
C TYR A 50 -2.02 4.82 -1.07
N THR A 51 -1.15 5.09 -0.10
CA THR A 51 -0.47 6.38 0.06
C THR A 51 0.95 6.14 0.56
N ILE A 52 1.90 6.89 0.03
CA ILE A 52 3.33 6.84 0.34
C ILE A 52 3.74 8.21 0.86
N THR A 53 4.53 8.22 1.93
CA THR A 53 5.00 9.43 2.60
C THR A 53 6.49 9.33 2.92
N GLY A 54 7.11 10.43 3.32
CA GLY A 54 8.56 10.52 3.57
C GLY A 54 9.36 10.63 2.28
N ASP A 55 10.61 10.19 2.32
CA ASP A 55 11.55 10.27 1.20
C ASP A 55 11.11 9.35 0.04
N LEU A 56 10.34 8.30 0.35
CA LEU A 56 9.76 7.39 -0.64
C LEU A 56 8.76 8.06 -1.59
N ALA A 57 8.24 9.24 -1.27
CA ALA A 57 7.26 9.93 -2.12
C ALA A 57 7.84 10.38 -3.47
N GLY A 58 9.16 10.48 -3.60
CA GLY A 58 9.85 10.77 -4.87
C GLY A 58 10.12 9.53 -5.73
N CYS A 59 9.93 8.33 -5.18
CA CYS A 59 10.18 7.08 -5.89
C CYS A 59 9.09 6.81 -6.92
N THR A 60 9.41 5.99 -7.91
CA THR A 60 8.42 5.49 -8.86
C THR A 60 7.66 4.30 -8.28
N VAL A 61 6.40 4.15 -8.67
CA VAL A 61 5.50 3.10 -8.18
C VAL A 61 4.87 2.38 -9.37
N ALA A 62 4.85 1.05 -9.28
CA ALA A 62 4.01 0.18 -10.10
C ALA A 62 2.92 -0.44 -9.22
N THR A 63 1.72 -0.58 -9.78
CA THR A 63 0.54 -1.14 -9.10
C THR A 63 0.09 -2.40 -9.83
N LEU A 64 -0.72 -3.23 -9.18
CA LEU A 64 -1.32 -4.39 -9.81
C LEU A 64 -2.64 -4.01 -10.48
N ASN A 65 -2.80 -4.39 -11.74
CA ASN A 65 -4.06 -4.35 -12.48
C ASN A 65 -5.00 -5.48 -12.03
N SER A 66 -6.25 -5.43 -12.47
CA SER A 66 -7.26 -6.46 -12.20
C SER A 66 -6.91 -7.83 -12.79
N ASP A 67 -5.97 -7.92 -13.73
CA ASP A 67 -5.44 -9.15 -14.31
C ASP A 67 -4.13 -9.61 -13.63
N ALA A 68 -3.77 -8.99 -12.50
CA ALA A 68 -2.53 -9.20 -11.75
C ALA A 68 -1.22 -8.84 -12.50
N THR A 69 -1.30 -8.09 -13.59
CA THR A 69 -0.11 -7.51 -14.23
C THR A 69 0.34 -6.23 -13.52
N LEU A 70 1.64 -5.93 -13.54
CA LEU A 70 2.15 -4.66 -13.03
C LEU A 70 1.96 -3.54 -14.06
N THR A 71 1.53 -2.37 -13.60
CA THR A 71 1.58 -1.15 -14.40
C THR A 71 3.02 -0.72 -14.65
N SER A 72 3.22 0.18 -15.62
CA SER A 72 4.50 0.89 -15.74
C SER A 72 4.81 1.69 -14.47
N PHE A 73 6.09 1.80 -14.14
CA PHE A 73 6.56 2.65 -13.06
C PHE A 73 6.32 4.12 -13.37
N SER A 74 5.75 4.86 -12.42
CA SER A 74 5.53 6.30 -12.53
C SER A 74 5.70 6.96 -11.17
N VAL A 75 6.12 8.22 -11.12
CA VAL A 75 6.20 8.96 -9.85
C VAL A 75 4.78 9.23 -9.39
N ASN A 76 4.34 8.47 -8.39
CA ASN A 76 3.04 8.62 -7.79
C ASN A 76 3.09 8.17 -6.33
N ASN A 77 2.68 9.04 -5.43
CA ASN A 77 2.66 8.78 -4.00
C ASN A 77 1.28 8.38 -3.47
N SER A 78 0.26 8.29 -4.33
CA SER A 78 -1.06 7.79 -3.93
C SER A 78 -1.87 7.27 -5.12
N GLY A 79 -2.76 6.32 -4.87
CA GLY A 79 -3.61 5.80 -5.94
C GLY A 79 -4.32 4.53 -5.53
N THR A 80 -4.66 3.72 -6.53
CA THR A 80 -5.34 2.45 -6.33
C THR A 80 -4.52 1.30 -6.86
N THR A 81 -4.74 0.12 -6.29
CA THR A 81 -4.17 -1.15 -6.75
C THR A 81 -5.16 -2.29 -6.54
N TYR A 82 -5.03 -3.35 -7.32
CA TYR A 82 -5.75 -4.60 -7.10
C TYR A 82 -4.91 -5.56 -6.24
N ARG A 83 -5.60 -6.52 -5.60
CA ARG A 83 -4.96 -7.57 -4.76
C ARG A 83 -4.12 -7.02 -3.59
N GLY A 84 -4.16 -5.72 -3.33
CA GLY A 84 -3.45 -5.05 -2.25
C GLY A 84 -1.94 -5.03 -2.42
N GLY A 85 -1.40 -4.98 -3.65
CA GLY A 85 0.04 -5.00 -3.89
C GLY A 85 0.55 -3.80 -4.69
N ILE A 86 1.68 -3.22 -4.30
CA ILE A 86 2.43 -2.22 -5.06
C ILE A 86 3.93 -2.56 -5.08
N VAL A 87 4.66 -2.02 -6.04
CA VAL A 87 6.14 -2.06 -6.06
C VAL A 87 6.65 -0.64 -6.07
N VAL A 88 7.47 -0.30 -5.09
CA VAL A 88 8.15 0.99 -4.96
C VAL A 88 9.57 0.83 -5.49
N ASN A 89 10.02 1.75 -6.34
CA ASN A 89 11.32 1.74 -6.99
C ASN A 89 11.96 3.13 -6.89
N CYS A 90 13.07 3.21 -6.17
CA CYS A 90 13.80 4.46 -5.90
C CYS A 90 15.05 4.63 -6.77
N LEU A 91 15.30 3.74 -7.74
CA LEU A 91 16.46 3.82 -8.64
C LEU A 91 16.51 5.13 -9.46
N ASN A 92 15.39 5.84 -9.59
CA ASN A 92 15.32 7.13 -10.27
C ASN A 92 15.92 8.31 -9.49
N LEU A 93 16.22 8.13 -8.19
CA LEU A 93 16.63 9.21 -7.30
C LEU A 93 18.13 9.25 -7.00
N GLY A 94 18.89 8.22 -7.42
CA GLY A 94 20.32 8.08 -7.13
C GLY A 94 20.60 7.28 -5.85
N ALA A 95 21.88 6.96 -5.62
CA ALA A 95 22.31 6.13 -4.49
C ALA A 95 22.10 6.86 -3.15
N SER A 96 21.26 6.27 -2.29
CA SER A 96 20.92 6.76 -0.96
C SER A 96 20.05 5.73 -0.23
N THR A 97 19.76 6.00 1.04
CA THR A 97 18.72 5.30 1.79
C THR A 97 17.47 6.19 1.84
N TYR A 98 16.35 5.66 1.35
CA TYR A 98 15.05 6.32 1.33
C TYR A 98 14.14 5.67 2.38
N THR A 99 13.60 6.50 3.28
CA THR A 99 12.69 6.02 4.33
C THR A 99 11.32 6.65 4.19
N GLY A 100 10.28 5.89 4.51
CA GLY A 100 8.92 6.38 4.39
C GLY A 100 7.90 5.41 4.95
N THR A 101 6.62 5.76 4.80
CA THR A 101 5.51 4.89 5.21
C THR A 101 4.60 4.63 4.03
N VAL A 102 4.28 3.36 3.81
CA VAL A 102 3.23 2.93 2.89
C VAL A 102 1.98 2.62 3.71
N SER A 103 0.87 3.26 3.39
CA SER A 103 -0.43 2.98 3.98
C SER A 103 -1.38 2.46 2.92
N MET A 104 -2.26 1.53 3.29
CA MET A 104 -3.33 1.06 2.42
C MET A 104 -4.67 1.05 3.12
N THR A 105 -5.73 1.24 2.35
CA THR A 105 -7.12 1.09 2.81
C THR A 105 -7.96 0.35 1.78
N THR A 106 -8.98 -0.37 2.23
CA THR A 106 -10.02 -0.93 1.36
C THR A 106 -11.34 -1.04 2.12
N THR A 107 -12.45 -1.11 1.40
CA THR A 107 -13.76 -1.40 1.98
C THR A 107 -14.29 -2.67 1.34
N SER A 108 -14.62 -3.67 2.15
CA SER A 108 -15.13 -4.96 1.66
C SER A 108 -16.03 -5.64 2.68
N GLY A 109 -17.09 -6.31 2.22
CA GLY A 109 -18.01 -7.06 3.07
C GLY A 109 -18.71 -6.24 4.17
N GLY A 110 -18.82 -4.92 4.00
CA GLY A 110 -19.37 -3.98 4.98
C GLY A 110 -18.39 -3.47 6.05
N TYR A 111 -17.10 -3.75 5.88
CA TYR A 111 -16.02 -3.32 6.79
C TYR A 111 -15.04 -2.39 6.07
N ASN A 112 -14.45 -1.46 6.82
CA ASN A 112 -13.30 -0.69 6.36
C ASN A 112 -12.04 -1.34 6.90
N TYR A 113 -11.04 -1.47 6.06
CA TYR A 113 -9.75 -2.03 6.44
C TYR A 113 -8.67 -0.97 6.19
N SER A 114 -7.74 -0.83 7.13
CA SER A 114 -6.62 0.10 7.01
C SER A 114 -5.35 -0.46 7.65
N GLY A 115 -4.19 -0.12 7.10
CA GLY A 115 -2.90 -0.51 7.67
C GLY A 115 -1.77 0.37 7.13
N SER A 116 -0.69 0.46 7.89
CA SER A 116 0.51 1.25 7.56
C SER A 116 1.77 0.47 7.90
N LEU A 117 2.79 0.58 7.05
CA LEU A 117 4.07 -0.08 7.18
C LEU A 117 5.20 0.91 6.92
N PRO A 118 6.14 1.11 7.87
CA PRO A 118 7.39 1.80 7.58
C PRO A 118 8.24 0.96 6.63
N VAL A 119 8.78 1.59 5.59
CA VAL A 119 9.58 0.95 4.55
C VAL A 119 10.90 1.71 4.41
N THR A 120 11.99 0.97 4.24
CA THR A 120 13.33 1.50 3.96
C THR A 120 13.85 0.84 2.70
N ILE A 121 14.34 1.64 1.75
CA ILE A 121 14.91 1.17 0.48
C ILE A 121 16.30 1.79 0.35
N THR A 122 17.31 0.98 0.09
CA THR A 122 18.66 1.44 -0.23
C THR A 122 18.94 1.17 -1.71
N VAL A 123 19.54 2.17 -2.36
CA VAL A 123 19.98 2.16 -3.76
C VAL A 123 21.50 2.25 -3.81
#